data_AF-A0A1S1ERT1-F1
#
_entry.id   AF-A0A1S1ERT1-F1
#
_cell.length_a   1.000
_cell.length_b   1.000
_cell.length_c   1.000
_cell.angle_alpha   90.00
_cell.angle_beta   90.00
_cell.angle_gamma   90.00
#
_symmetry.space_group_name_H-M   'P 1'
#
loop_
_entity.id
_entity.type
_entity.pdbx_description
1 polymer ?
#
loop_
_entity_poly.entity_id
_entity_poly.type
_entity_poly.pdbx_seq_one_letter_code
_entity_poly.pdbx_strand_id
1 'polypeptide(L)'
;MTDISTNYAARRAALIDALSDNDCDGFLTVDPTHVGWLTGFHGSNAGLIVAASGEALLSTDGRYMVQAGKQAPDVELLTARNTGVALVGQARKLDISRLGVESEFLTMAAYQELEDARPQALELVSTTGVVSKLREIKSDTELVALRHVADIAVRAFEDLLHDGIVVAGRKEREVAAELEYRMRMHGADRPSFDTIVASGPNSAKPHHGAEDRVIEAGDLVTIDFGAFAGGYNSDMTRTLFAGETATSPSENNPNSTSSDLAGAIVAGVEFADEKAREIYNVVLEAQLAGVKAAVPGADVVAVDAACRDIIEKAGYGEHFVHSTGHGIGIEVHEAPFAARTGKGKLAAGMTLTIEPGIYVPEFGGVRIEDTLIITDTEPEIITQLPKPRA
;
A
#
# COMPACT_ATOMS: atom_id res chain seq x y z
N MET A 1 16.90 -17.32 12.39
CA MET A 1 15.94 -16.21 12.37
C MET A 1 15.64 -15.87 13.82
N THR A 2 16.06 -14.71 14.28
CA THR A 2 15.54 -14.14 15.54
C THR A 2 14.03 -14.02 15.37
N ASP A 3 13.27 -14.53 16.34
CA ASP A 3 11.83 -14.34 16.43
C ASP A 3 11.58 -12.85 16.72
N ILE A 4 11.42 -12.03 15.67
CA ILE A 4 11.14 -10.60 15.82
C ILE A 4 9.63 -10.47 15.94
N SER A 5 9.11 -10.55 17.17
CA SER A 5 7.70 -10.31 17.44
C SER A 5 7.39 -8.82 17.51
N THR A 6 6.24 -8.41 16.98
CA THR A 6 5.80 -7.00 16.99
C THR A 6 5.64 -6.50 18.44
N ASN A 7 6.29 -5.39 18.77
CA ASN A 7 6.18 -4.77 20.09
C ASN A 7 5.10 -3.66 20.10
N TYR A 8 3.85 -4.05 20.35
CA TYR A 8 2.72 -3.11 20.42
C TYR A 8 2.85 -2.11 21.58
N ALA A 9 3.48 -2.50 22.70
CA ALA A 9 3.72 -1.59 23.81
C ALA A 9 4.66 -0.43 23.42
N ALA A 10 5.68 -0.70 22.61
CA ALA A 10 6.56 0.35 22.09
C ALA A 10 5.81 1.34 21.18
N ARG A 11 4.85 0.87 20.38
CA ARG A 11 3.99 1.75 19.56
C ARG A 11 3.11 2.66 20.41
N ARG A 12 2.53 2.13 21.49
CA ARG A 12 1.75 2.94 22.44
C ARG A 12 2.63 3.92 23.22
N ALA A 13 3.86 3.56 23.55
CA ALA A 13 4.83 4.50 24.14
C ALA A 13 5.14 5.66 23.19
N ALA A 14 5.38 5.39 21.91
CA ALA A 14 5.58 6.44 20.90
C ALA A 14 4.35 7.34 20.73
N LEU A 15 3.13 6.77 20.83
CA LEU A 15 1.88 7.55 20.87
C LEU A 15 1.84 8.47 22.09
N ILE A 16 2.23 7.97 23.28
CA ILE A 16 2.27 8.76 24.51
C ILE A 16 3.21 9.95 24.38
N ASP A 17 4.41 9.74 23.82
CA ASP A 17 5.37 10.82 23.58
C ASP A 17 4.78 11.91 22.65
N ALA A 18 4.02 11.50 21.64
CA ALA A 18 3.35 12.39 20.68
C ALA A 18 2.14 13.14 21.25
N LEU A 19 1.60 12.77 22.42
CA LEU A 19 0.46 13.49 23.02
C LEU A 19 0.82 14.91 23.42
N SER A 20 2.05 15.10 23.89
CA SER A 20 2.55 16.40 24.35
C SER A 20 2.55 17.45 23.24
N ASP A 21 2.91 17.06 22.02
CA ASP A 21 2.88 17.91 20.83
C ASP A 21 1.46 18.35 20.43
N ASN A 22 0.43 17.65 20.93
CA ASN A 22 -0.98 17.90 20.65
C ASN A 22 -1.73 18.48 21.86
N ASP A 23 -1.03 18.86 22.93
CA ASP A 23 -1.63 19.39 24.16
C ASP A 23 -2.75 18.46 24.69
N CYS A 24 -2.48 17.15 24.71
CA CYS A 24 -3.40 16.11 25.18
C CYS A 24 -2.74 15.28 26.30
N ASP A 25 -3.54 14.73 27.21
CA ASP A 25 -3.11 13.79 28.26
C ASP A 25 -3.71 12.39 28.08
N GLY A 26 -4.48 12.19 27.01
CA GLY A 26 -4.88 10.89 26.50
C GLY A 26 -5.26 10.94 25.03
N PHE A 27 -5.41 9.79 24.41
CA PHE A 27 -5.80 9.65 23.01
C PHE A 27 -6.84 8.54 22.84
N LEU A 28 -7.86 8.81 22.02
CA LEU A 28 -8.90 7.88 21.63
C LEU A 28 -8.86 7.68 20.12
N THR A 29 -8.70 6.42 19.72
CA THR A 29 -8.96 5.98 18.35
C THR A 29 -10.11 4.99 18.32
N VAL A 30 -10.98 5.13 17.32
CA VAL A 30 -12.03 4.14 16.98
C VAL A 30 -11.83 3.58 15.58
N ASP A 31 -10.75 3.97 14.92
CA ASP A 31 -10.38 3.43 13.61
C ASP A 31 -9.78 2.02 13.80
N PRO A 32 -10.35 0.97 13.17
CA PRO A 32 -9.85 -0.38 13.34
C PRO A 32 -8.39 -0.58 12.90
N THR A 33 -7.91 0.20 11.93
CA THR A 33 -6.51 0.14 11.46
C THR A 33 -5.57 0.64 12.54
N HIS A 34 -5.86 1.78 13.16
CA HIS A 34 -5.07 2.34 14.25
C HIS A 34 -5.15 1.49 15.52
N VAL A 35 -6.34 0.98 15.86
CA VAL A 35 -6.47 0.02 16.97
C VAL A 35 -5.62 -1.22 16.71
N GLY A 36 -5.67 -1.79 15.51
CA GLY A 36 -4.86 -2.93 15.11
C GLY A 36 -3.35 -2.65 15.16
N TRP A 37 -2.91 -1.51 14.67
CA TRP A 37 -1.49 -1.13 14.72
C TRP A 37 -0.99 -0.96 16.16
N LEU A 38 -1.80 -0.40 17.07
CA LEU A 38 -1.43 -0.14 18.47
C LEU A 38 -1.58 -1.35 19.39
N THR A 39 -2.32 -2.39 19.01
CA THR A 39 -2.67 -3.51 19.91
C THR A 39 -2.55 -4.91 19.32
N GLY A 40 -2.51 -5.04 17.99
CA GLY A 40 -2.61 -6.32 17.29
C GLY A 40 -4.03 -6.85 17.13
N PHE A 41 -5.06 -6.14 17.61
CA PHE A 41 -6.45 -6.57 17.49
C PHE A 41 -7.08 -6.20 16.14
N HIS A 42 -7.61 -7.20 15.42
CA HIS A 42 -8.15 -7.05 14.06
C HIS A 42 -9.68 -7.26 13.99
N GLY A 43 -10.43 -6.80 15.00
CA GLY A 43 -11.89 -6.87 14.99
C GLY A 43 -12.54 -5.69 14.27
N SER A 44 -13.71 -5.91 13.65
CA SER A 44 -14.42 -4.84 12.91
C SER A 44 -15.22 -3.87 13.78
N ASN A 45 -15.23 -4.08 15.10
CA ASN A 45 -15.75 -3.13 16.07
C ASN A 45 -14.71 -2.98 17.19
N ALA A 46 -14.06 -1.84 17.25
CA ALA A 46 -12.95 -1.62 18.17
C ALA A 46 -12.89 -0.16 18.60
N GLY A 47 -12.27 0.09 19.75
CA GLY A 47 -11.81 1.41 20.15
C GLY A 47 -10.70 1.24 21.17
N LEU A 48 -9.75 2.17 21.18
CA LEU A 48 -8.63 2.17 22.11
C LEU A 48 -8.51 3.55 22.72
N ILE A 49 -8.46 3.60 24.05
CA ILE A 49 -8.01 4.78 24.78
C ILE A 49 -6.64 4.50 25.39
N VAL A 50 -5.72 5.46 25.27
CA VAL A 50 -4.38 5.41 25.86
C VAL A 50 -4.17 6.69 26.68
N ALA A 51 -3.87 6.55 27.96
CA ALA A 51 -3.54 7.67 28.84
C ALA A 51 -2.04 7.97 28.81
N ALA A 52 -1.65 9.20 29.09
CA ALA A 52 -0.24 9.59 29.24
C ALA A 52 0.47 8.84 30.38
N SER A 53 -0.29 8.26 31.34
CA SER A 53 0.24 7.39 32.39
C SER A 53 0.77 6.05 31.88
N GLY A 54 0.42 5.66 30.65
CA GLY A 54 0.70 4.35 30.07
C GLY A 54 -0.47 3.36 30.16
N GLU A 55 -1.51 3.67 30.92
CA GLU A 55 -2.72 2.85 30.99
C GLU A 55 -3.49 2.89 29.67
N ALA A 56 -3.97 1.74 29.22
CA ALA A 56 -4.72 1.60 27.98
C ALA A 56 -5.91 0.65 28.14
N LEU A 57 -7.04 0.98 27.52
CA LEU A 57 -8.24 0.14 27.47
C LEU A 57 -8.66 -0.10 26.03
N LEU A 58 -8.81 -1.37 25.66
CA LEU A 58 -9.34 -1.82 24.38
C LEU A 58 -10.82 -2.18 24.55
N SER A 59 -11.69 -1.44 23.87
CA SER A 59 -13.12 -1.67 23.87
C SER A 59 -13.58 -2.40 22.62
N THR A 60 -14.40 -3.44 22.79
CA THR A 60 -15.05 -4.18 21.70
C THR A 60 -16.34 -4.83 22.20
N ASP A 61 -17.15 -5.38 21.31
CA ASP A 61 -18.36 -6.09 21.69
C ASP A 61 -18.14 -7.59 21.94
N GLY A 62 -19.17 -8.25 22.49
CA GLY A 62 -19.12 -9.65 22.90
C GLY A 62 -18.68 -10.64 21.81
N ARG A 63 -18.81 -10.30 20.51
CA ARG A 63 -18.35 -11.16 19.41
C ARG A 63 -16.84 -11.35 19.40
N TYR A 64 -16.10 -10.35 19.89
CA TYR A 64 -14.65 -10.29 19.74
C TYR A 64 -13.86 -10.49 21.04
N MET A 65 -14.50 -10.58 22.20
CA MET A 65 -13.79 -10.64 23.49
C MET A 65 -12.74 -11.75 23.59
N VAL A 66 -13.04 -12.95 23.08
CA VAL A 66 -12.09 -14.09 23.06
C VAL A 66 -10.94 -13.82 22.09
N GLN A 67 -11.22 -13.17 20.96
CA GLN A 67 -10.19 -12.79 19.98
C GLN A 67 -9.28 -11.68 20.55
N ALA A 68 -9.88 -10.62 21.11
CA ALA A 68 -9.16 -9.50 21.71
C ALA A 68 -8.23 -9.96 22.83
N GLY A 69 -8.69 -10.85 23.73
CA GLY A 69 -7.84 -11.38 24.80
C GLY A 69 -6.66 -12.25 24.33
N LYS A 70 -6.70 -12.76 23.09
CA LYS A 70 -5.56 -13.47 22.48
C LYS A 70 -4.64 -12.54 21.70
N GLN A 71 -5.20 -11.54 21.02
CA GLN A 71 -4.48 -10.64 20.12
C GLN A 71 -3.82 -9.47 20.85
N ALA A 72 -4.44 -8.96 21.91
CA ALA A 72 -3.96 -7.84 22.73
C ALA A 72 -3.94 -8.23 24.22
N PRO A 73 -3.16 -9.26 24.62
CA PRO A 73 -3.18 -9.78 26.00
C PRO A 73 -2.60 -8.80 27.03
N ASP A 74 -1.90 -7.77 26.58
CA ASP A 74 -1.26 -6.72 27.37
C ASP A 74 -2.13 -5.46 27.55
N VAL A 75 -3.37 -5.46 27.02
CA VAL A 75 -4.30 -4.34 27.13
C VAL A 75 -5.58 -4.80 27.85
N GLU A 76 -6.03 -4.03 28.84
CA GLU A 76 -7.27 -4.34 29.55
C GLU A 76 -8.49 -4.17 28.62
N LEU A 77 -9.43 -5.12 28.71
CA LEU A 77 -10.59 -5.18 27.82
C LEU A 77 -11.86 -4.57 28.45
N LEU A 78 -12.57 -3.77 27.67
CA LEU A 78 -13.88 -3.21 28.01
C LEU A 78 -14.96 -3.71 27.04
N THR A 79 -15.94 -4.46 27.52
CA THR A 79 -17.03 -4.94 26.65
C THR A 79 -18.08 -3.86 26.41
N ALA A 80 -18.18 -3.33 25.20
CA ALA A 80 -19.23 -2.39 24.80
C ALA A 80 -19.55 -2.45 23.31
N ARG A 81 -20.81 -2.15 22.94
CA ARG A 81 -21.19 -2.04 21.53
C ARG A 81 -20.77 -0.70 20.93
N ASN A 82 -20.99 0.40 21.65
CA ASN A 82 -20.49 1.73 21.30
C ASN A 82 -19.14 1.93 22.01
N THR A 83 -18.06 1.58 21.33
CA THR A 83 -16.71 1.50 21.91
C THR A 83 -16.20 2.88 22.34
N GLY A 84 -16.33 3.88 21.48
CA GLY A 84 -15.91 5.26 21.75
C GLY A 84 -16.59 5.87 22.98
N VAL A 85 -17.93 5.81 23.04
CA VAL A 85 -18.69 6.33 24.21
C VAL A 85 -18.28 5.63 25.51
N ALA A 86 -18.13 4.31 25.49
CA ALA A 86 -17.73 3.55 26.67
C ALA A 86 -16.34 3.93 27.18
N LEU A 87 -15.40 4.19 26.26
CA LEU A 87 -14.03 4.60 26.56
C LEU A 87 -13.94 6.05 27.05
N VAL A 88 -14.66 6.98 26.43
CA VAL A 88 -14.81 8.36 26.93
C VAL A 88 -15.32 8.38 28.38
N GLY A 89 -16.26 7.48 28.71
CA GLY A 89 -16.74 7.30 30.08
C GLY A 89 -15.67 6.85 31.09
N GLN A 90 -14.53 6.30 30.64
CA GLN A 90 -13.41 5.91 31.51
C GLN A 90 -12.38 7.03 31.72
N ALA A 91 -12.45 8.14 30.97
CA ALA A 91 -11.43 9.20 31.00
C ALA A 91 -11.10 9.69 32.42
N ARG A 92 -12.12 9.90 33.26
CA ARG A 92 -11.92 10.30 34.67
C ARG A 92 -11.15 9.28 35.51
N LYS A 93 -11.33 7.98 35.25
CA LYS A 93 -10.59 6.93 35.98
C LYS A 93 -9.13 6.86 35.54
N LEU A 94 -8.88 7.21 34.29
CA LEU A 94 -7.55 7.25 33.68
C LEU A 94 -6.83 8.60 33.89
N ASP A 95 -7.41 9.50 34.69
CA ASP A 95 -6.90 10.86 34.95
C ASP A 95 -6.65 11.70 33.69
N ILE A 96 -7.50 11.50 32.66
CA ILE A 96 -7.45 12.24 31.39
C ILE A 96 -8.36 13.47 31.51
N SER A 97 -7.81 14.65 31.23
CA SER A 97 -8.53 15.92 31.19
C SER A 97 -8.70 16.46 29.76
N ARG A 98 -7.80 16.11 28.85
CA ARG A 98 -7.75 16.55 27.46
C ARG A 98 -7.50 15.35 26.55
N LEU A 99 -8.59 14.79 26.02
CA LEU A 99 -8.58 13.60 25.20
C LEU A 99 -8.50 13.96 23.72
N GLY A 100 -7.36 13.66 23.09
CA GLY A 100 -7.21 13.72 21.65
C GLY A 100 -8.14 12.71 20.97
N VAL A 101 -8.92 13.16 19.99
CA VAL A 101 -9.76 12.30 19.15
C VAL A 101 -9.39 12.49 17.68
N GLU A 102 -9.47 11.41 16.90
CA GLU A 102 -9.10 11.45 15.49
C GLU A 102 -10.24 11.98 14.61
N SER A 103 -10.18 13.26 14.24
CA SER A 103 -11.26 13.88 13.46
C SER A 103 -11.37 13.34 12.03
N GLU A 104 -10.32 12.69 11.52
CA GLU A 104 -10.31 12.09 10.19
C GLU A 104 -11.18 10.82 10.11
N PHE A 105 -11.41 10.15 11.25
CA PHE A 105 -12.15 8.88 11.31
C PHE A 105 -13.47 8.98 12.10
N LEU A 106 -13.72 10.11 12.75
CA LEU A 106 -14.98 10.37 13.44
C LEU A 106 -15.98 11.08 12.54
N THR A 107 -17.13 10.43 12.33
CA THR A 107 -18.29 11.14 11.76
C THR A 107 -18.79 12.22 12.73
N MET A 108 -19.40 13.28 12.20
CA MET A 108 -20.02 14.31 13.04
C MET A 108 -21.04 13.74 14.04
N ALA A 109 -21.79 12.69 13.65
CA ALA A 109 -22.72 12.02 14.54
C ALA A 109 -21.99 11.28 15.68
N ALA A 110 -20.95 10.51 15.36
CA ALA A 110 -20.14 9.84 16.37
C ALA A 110 -19.47 10.84 17.33
N TYR A 111 -18.91 11.94 16.81
CA TYR A 111 -18.35 13.01 17.65
C TYR A 111 -19.40 13.59 18.61
N GLN A 112 -20.62 13.85 18.13
CA GLN A 112 -21.70 14.34 18.99
C GLN A 112 -22.08 13.32 20.09
N GLU A 113 -22.09 12.02 19.79
CA GLU A 113 -22.31 10.99 20.81
C GLU A 113 -21.21 10.99 21.89
N LEU A 114 -19.95 11.24 21.50
CA LEU A 114 -18.85 11.39 22.46
C LEU A 114 -19.04 12.64 23.33
N GLU A 115 -19.39 13.78 22.73
CA GLU A 115 -19.68 15.03 23.44
C GLU A 115 -20.85 14.88 24.42
N ASP A 116 -21.92 14.21 24.03
CA ASP A 116 -23.10 14.01 24.89
C ASP A 116 -22.78 13.10 26.09
N ALA A 117 -21.87 12.13 25.91
CA ALA A 117 -21.52 11.16 26.92
C ALA A 117 -20.33 11.54 27.80
N ARG A 118 -19.54 12.56 27.42
CA ARG A 118 -18.30 12.87 28.13
C ARG A 118 -18.54 13.40 29.54
N PRO A 119 -17.64 13.11 30.50
CA PRO A 119 -17.60 13.84 31.76
C PRO A 119 -17.48 15.35 31.51
N GLN A 120 -18.22 16.17 32.26
CA GLN A 120 -18.24 17.63 32.06
C GLN A 120 -16.84 18.29 32.12
N ALA A 121 -15.93 17.72 32.89
CA ALA A 121 -14.55 18.20 33.05
C ALA A 121 -13.58 17.72 31.96
N LEU A 122 -14.00 16.79 31.09
CA LEU A 122 -13.19 16.27 30.00
C LEU A 122 -13.32 17.19 28.78
N GLU A 123 -12.21 17.63 28.21
CA GLU A 123 -12.17 18.29 26.91
C GLU A 123 -11.85 17.27 25.81
N LEU A 124 -12.62 17.28 24.72
CA LEU A 124 -12.28 16.55 23.50
C LEU A 124 -11.47 17.47 22.59
N VAL A 125 -10.26 17.06 22.26
CA VAL A 125 -9.34 17.83 21.41
C VAL A 125 -9.33 17.19 20.02
N SER A 126 -9.74 17.95 19.00
CA SER A 126 -9.70 17.48 17.62
C SER A 126 -8.25 17.38 17.14
N THR A 127 -7.81 16.17 16.77
CA THR A 127 -6.44 15.90 16.29
C THR A 127 -6.46 15.23 14.92
N THR A 128 -5.37 15.40 14.15
CA THR A 128 -5.19 14.80 12.82
C THR A 128 -3.80 14.20 12.67
N GLY A 129 -3.72 13.03 12.05
CA GLY A 129 -2.48 12.36 11.67
C GLY A 129 -1.55 11.96 12.82
N VAL A 130 -2.02 11.88 14.07
CA VAL A 130 -1.15 11.52 15.21
C VAL A 130 -0.58 10.11 15.04
N VAL A 131 -1.45 9.11 14.85
CA VAL A 131 -1.02 7.71 14.63
C VAL A 131 -0.45 7.54 13.22
N SER A 132 -1.03 8.19 12.21
CA SER A 132 -0.56 8.10 10.82
C SER A 132 0.89 8.54 10.66
N LYS A 133 1.32 9.62 11.34
CA LYS A 133 2.73 10.05 11.34
C LYS A 133 3.67 9.02 11.96
N LEU A 134 3.23 8.33 13.01
CA LEU A 134 4.04 7.26 13.64
C LEU A 134 4.20 6.06 12.70
N ARG A 135 3.20 5.79 11.87
CA ARG A 135 3.22 4.73 10.84
C ARG A 135 4.09 5.06 9.63
N GLU A 136 4.48 6.32 9.43
CA GLU A 136 5.34 6.71 8.30
C GLU A 136 6.70 5.99 8.35
N ILE A 137 7.26 5.79 9.54
CA ILE A 137 8.50 5.04 9.77
C ILE A 137 8.18 3.61 10.23
N LYS A 138 8.53 2.64 9.41
CA LYS A 138 8.22 1.22 9.64
C LYS A 138 9.26 0.65 10.59
N SER A 139 8.82 -0.11 11.59
CA SER A 139 9.73 -0.88 12.43
C SER A 139 10.39 -2.03 11.65
N ASP A 140 11.44 -2.64 12.20
CA ASP A 140 12.06 -3.82 11.59
C ASP A 140 11.07 -4.97 11.34
N THR A 141 10.09 -5.17 12.24
CA THR A 141 9.02 -6.18 12.04
C THR A 141 8.11 -5.83 10.88
N GLU A 142 7.79 -4.54 10.71
CA GLU A 142 6.98 -4.05 9.58
C GLU A 142 7.72 -4.24 8.27
N LEU A 143 9.00 -3.87 8.22
CA LEU A 143 9.83 -4.03 7.02
C LEU A 143 10.01 -5.50 6.62
N VAL A 144 10.08 -6.43 7.59
CA VAL A 144 10.08 -7.87 7.30
C VAL A 144 8.74 -8.32 6.71
N ALA A 145 7.61 -7.88 7.29
CA ALA A 145 6.28 -8.22 6.79
C ALA A 145 6.02 -7.65 5.38
N LEU A 146 6.45 -6.41 5.13
CA LEU A 146 6.35 -5.73 3.83
C LEU A 146 7.14 -6.46 2.74
N ARG A 147 8.39 -6.86 3.02
CA ARG A 147 9.17 -7.70 2.09
C ARG A 147 8.46 -9.03 1.79
N HIS A 148 7.91 -9.66 2.82
CA HIS A 148 7.21 -10.93 2.65
C HIS A 148 5.96 -10.81 1.77
N VAL A 149 5.12 -9.79 2.00
CA VAL A 149 3.90 -9.61 1.20
C VAL A 149 4.20 -9.12 -0.23
N ALA A 150 5.32 -8.41 -0.43
CA ALA A 150 5.81 -8.10 -1.77
C ALA A 150 6.28 -9.37 -2.51
N ASP A 151 7.03 -10.27 -1.85
CA ASP A 151 7.46 -11.56 -2.42
C ASP A 151 6.28 -12.43 -2.87
N ILE A 152 5.18 -12.45 -2.11
CA ILE A 152 3.94 -13.16 -2.48
C ILE A 152 3.41 -12.67 -3.84
N ALA A 153 3.31 -11.34 -4.00
CA ALA A 153 2.82 -10.74 -5.23
C ALA A 153 3.80 -10.97 -6.40
N VAL A 154 5.12 -10.79 -6.19
CA VAL A 154 6.16 -11.07 -7.19
C VAL A 154 6.05 -12.50 -7.72
N ARG A 155 6.04 -13.50 -6.82
CA ARG A 155 5.99 -14.91 -7.21
C ARG A 155 4.69 -15.28 -7.92
N ALA A 156 3.56 -14.73 -7.47
CA ALA A 156 2.27 -14.94 -8.15
C ALA A 156 2.30 -14.43 -9.59
N PHE A 157 2.93 -13.28 -9.82
CA PHE A 157 3.08 -12.71 -11.15
C PHE A 157 4.11 -13.47 -12.00
N GLU A 158 5.24 -13.87 -11.44
CA GLU A 158 6.21 -14.72 -12.16
C GLU A 158 5.58 -16.01 -12.66
N ASP A 159 4.81 -16.69 -11.80
CA ASP A 159 4.05 -17.87 -12.22
C ASP A 159 3.07 -17.51 -13.34
N LEU A 160 2.30 -16.41 -13.18
CA LEU A 160 1.31 -15.93 -14.17
C LEU A 160 1.93 -15.78 -15.57
N LEU A 161 3.14 -15.24 -15.62
CA LEU A 161 3.89 -15.06 -16.86
C LEU A 161 4.47 -16.38 -17.37
N HIS A 162 5.05 -17.21 -16.49
CA HIS A 162 5.59 -18.52 -16.83
C HIS A 162 4.55 -19.41 -17.52
N ASP A 163 3.30 -19.38 -17.04
CA ASP A 163 2.20 -20.17 -17.61
C ASP A 163 1.51 -19.51 -18.82
N GLY A 164 2.04 -18.37 -19.29
CA GLY A 164 1.55 -17.67 -20.46
C GLY A 164 0.14 -17.13 -20.30
N ILE A 165 -0.25 -16.71 -19.09
CA ILE A 165 -1.62 -16.25 -18.81
C ILE A 165 -1.95 -14.92 -19.50
N VAL A 166 -0.98 -14.03 -19.64
CA VAL A 166 -1.17 -12.75 -20.33
C VAL A 166 -0.99 -12.93 -21.84
N VAL A 167 -2.08 -13.24 -22.55
CA VAL A 167 -2.05 -13.57 -23.99
C VAL A 167 -3.37 -13.21 -24.67
N ALA A 168 -3.31 -12.99 -26.00
CA ALA A 168 -4.49 -12.77 -26.82
C ALA A 168 -5.54 -13.89 -26.67
N GLY A 169 -6.82 -13.50 -26.71
CA GLY A 169 -7.97 -14.41 -26.60
C GLY A 169 -8.49 -14.62 -25.17
N ARG A 170 -7.72 -14.26 -24.13
CA ARG A 170 -8.21 -14.22 -22.75
C ARG A 170 -8.90 -12.89 -22.44
N LYS A 171 -9.80 -12.89 -21.47
CA LYS A 171 -10.40 -11.66 -20.94
C LYS A 171 -9.54 -11.06 -19.84
N GLU A 172 -9.60 -9.74 -19.69
CA GLU A 172 -8.99 -9.01 -18.58
C GLU A 172 -9.31 -9.64 -17.21
N ARG A 173 -10.60 -9.92 -16.94
CA ARG A 173 -11.02 -10.57 -15.68
C ARG A 173 -10.47 -11.97 -15.44
N GLU A 174 -10.18 -12.72 -16.51
CA GLU A 174 -9.64 -14.08 -16.37
C GLU A 174 -8.19 -14.02 -15.91
N VAL A 175 -7.43 -13.05 -16.43
CA VAL A 175 -6.06 -12.76 -15.98
C VAL A 175 -6.04 -12.30 -14.53
N ALA A 176 -6.94 -11.37 -14.15
CA ALA A 176 -7.04 -10.87 -12.78
C ALA A 176 -7.38 -12.00 -11.79
N ALA A 177 -8.41 -12.82 -12.10
CA ALA A 177 -8.82 -13.92 -11.23
C ALA A 177 -7.70 -14.97 -11.05
N GLU A 178 -6.95 -15.25 -12.10
CA GLU A 178 -5.83 -16.19 -12.05
C GLU A 178 -4.66 -15.65 -11.20
N LEU A 179 -4.35 -14.36 -11.32
CA LEU A 179 -3.33 -13.69 -10.50
C LEU A 179 -3.73 -13.69 -9.02
N GLU A 180 -4.99 -13.36 -8.71
CA GLU A 180 -5.51 -13.38 -7.34
C GLU A 180 -5.53 -14.79 -6.74
N TYR A 181 -5.88 -15.81 -7.54
CA TYR A 181 -5.77 -17.20 -7.14
C TYR A 181 -4.32 -17.54 -6.76
N ARG A 182 -3.35 -17.17 -7.60
CA ARG A 182 -1.92 -17.43 -7.35
C ARG A 182 -1.40 -16.70 -6.12
N MET A 183 -1.79 -15.44 -5.92
CA MET A 183 -1.45 -14.70 -4.70
C MET A 183 -1.93 -15.45 -3.45
N ARG A 184 -3.17 -15.97 -3.45
CA ARG A 184 -3.68 -16.80 -2.35
C ARG A 184 -2.88 -18.08 -2.18
N MET A 185 -2.49 -18.74 -3.27
CA MET A 185 -1.67 -19.95 -3.22
C MET A 185 -0.26 -19.70 -2.69
N HIS A 186 0.27 -18.49 -2.82
CA HIS A 186 1.54 -18.06 -2.23
C HIS A 186 1.41 -17.52 -0.79
N GLY A 187 0.20 -17.39 -0.25
CA GLY A 187 -0.04 -17.03 1.15
C GLY A 187 -0.75 -15.71 1.38
N ALA A 188 -1.27 -15.05 0.35
CA ALA A 188 -2.11 -13.86 0.54
C ALA A 188 -3.47 -14.22 1.18
N ASP A 189 -3.93 -13.39 2.11
CA ASP A 189 -5.29 -13.49 2.65
C ASP A 189 -6.33 -13.02 1.62
N ARG A 190 -5.95 -12.04 0.79
CA ARG A 190 -6.73 -11.39 -0.28
C ARG A 190 -5.83 -10.50 -1.14
N PRO A 191 -6.29 -9.99 -2.30
CA PRO A 191 -5.61 -8.86 -2.93
C PRO A 191 -5.69 -7.60 -2.06
N SER A 192 -4.71 -6.70 -2.18
CA SER A 192 -4.65 -5.42 -1.47
C SER A 192 -5.78 -4.48 -1.86
N PHE A 193 -6.09 -4.44 -3.15
CA PHE A 193 -7.13 -3.67 -3.81
C PHE A 193 -7.67 -4.48 -5.01
N ASP A 194 -8.70 -3.97 -5.70
CA ASP A 194 -9.25 -4.65 -6.88
C ASP A 194 -8.21 -4.67 -8.01
N THR A 195 -7.77 -5.87 -8.41
CA THR A 195 -6.73 -6.05 -9.43
C THR A 195 -7.12 -5.37 -10.74
N ILE A 196 -6.22 -4.54 -11.26
CA ILE A 196 -6.38 -3.89 -12.56
C ILE A 196 -5.74 -4.77 -13.62
N VAL A 197 -6.50 -5.07 -14.68
CA VAL A 197 -5.96 -5.59 -15.94
C VAL A 197 -6.57 -4.75 -17.06
N ALA A 198 -5.77 -3.89 -17.66
CA ALA A 198 -6.21 -2.92 -18.65
C ALA A 198 -5.48 -3.17 -19.97
N SER A 199 -6.21 -3.66 -20.97
CA SER A 199 -5.66 -4.10 -22.26
C SER A 199 -6.04 -3.16 -23.42
N GLY A 200 -5.11 -2.92 -24.34
CA GLY A 200 -5.31 -2.07 -25.52
C GLY A 200 -5.76 -0.66 -25.11
N PRO A 201 -6.86 -0.12 -25.68
CA PRO A 201 -7.39 1.19 -25.30
C PRO A 201 -7.75 1.35 -23.82
N ASN A 202 -8.06 0.26 -23.10
CA ASN A 202 -8.34 0.34 -21.67
C ASN A 202 -7.10 0.72 -20.86
N SER A 203 -5.89 0.40 -21.34
CA SER A 203 -4.65 0.79 -20.67
C SER A 203 -4.45 2.32 -20.60
N ALA A 204 -5.21 3.11 -21.36
CA ALA A 204 -5.26 4.58 -21.27
C ALA A 204 -6.08 5.11 -20.07
N LYS A 205 -6.61 4.25 -19.21
CA LYS A 205 -7.41 4.63 -18.04
C LYS A 205 -6.65 4.20 -16.78
N PRO A 206 -6.15 5.15 -15.95
CA PRO A 206 -5.31 4.81 -14.79
C PRO A 206 -5.94 3.81 -13.81
N HIS A 207 -7.27 3.88 -13.61
CA HIS A 207 -8.06 3.06 -12.66
C HIS A 207 -9.10 2.17 -13.37
N HIS A 208 -8.73 1.55 -14.50
CA HIS A 208 -9.62 0.60 -15.18
C HIS A 208 -9.74 -0.71 -14.38
N GLY A 209 -10.96 -1.19 -14.12
CA GLY A 209 -11.16 -2.50 -13.49
C GLY A 209 -10.98 -3.64 -14.50
N ALA A 210 -10.64 -4.85 -14.06
CA ALA A 210 -10.57 -6.00 -14.96
C ALA A 210 -11.96 -6.45 -15.45
N GLU A 211 -12.30 -6.15 -16.71
CA GLU A 211 -13.65 -6.37 -17.28
C GLU A 211 -13.69 -7.56 -18.27
N ASP A 212 -14.64 -7.55 -19.20
CA ASP A 212 -14.89 -8.61 -20.19
C ASP A 212 -14.16 -8.40 -21.53
N ARG A 213 -13.35 -7.32 -21.68
CA ARG A 213 -12.59 -7.10 -22.92
C ARG A 213 -11.65 -8.29 -23.13
N VAL A 214 -11.69 -8.82 -24.35
CA VAL A 214 -10.76 -9.86 -24.80
C VAL A 214 -9.46 -9.17 -25.22
N ILE A 215 -8.34 -9.64 -24.68
CA ILE A 215 -7.00 -9.19 -25.04
C ILE A 215 -6.73 -9.56 -26.49
N GLU A 216 -6.23 -8.62 -27.28
CA GLU A 216 -5.85 -8.80 -28.67
C GLU A 216 -4.32 -8.86 -28.79
N ALA A 217 -3.83 -9.50 -29.86
CA ALA A 217 -2.39 -9.56 -30.10
C ALA A 217 -1.82 -8.16 -30.35
N GLY A 218 -0.70 -7.84 -29.70
CA GLY A 218 -0.06 -6.53 -29.75
C GLY A 218 -0.59 -5.50 -28.75
N ASP A 219 -1.63 -5.83 -27.97
CA ASP A 219 -2.13 -4.93 -26.93
C ASP A 219 -1.06 -4.62 -25.88
N LEU A 220 -0.97 -3.35 -25.48
CA LEU A 220 -0.47 -2.98 -24.16
C LEU A 220 -1.40 -3.55 -23.10
N VAL A 221 -0.85 -4.28 -22.13
CA VAL A 221 -1.59 -4.85 -21.00
C VAL A 221 -0.97 -4.36 -19.70
N THR A 222 -1.59 -3.36 -19.08
CA THR A 222 -1.19 -2.84 -17.77
C THR A 222 -1.86 -3.66 -16.68
N ILE A 223 -1.07 -4.30 -15.84
CA ILE A 223 -1.51 -5.11 -14.72
C ILE A 223 -0.99 -4.45 -13.44
N ASP A 224 -1.91 -4.01 -12.60
CA ASP A 224 -1.63 -3.33 -11.33
C ASP A 224 -2.33 -4.10 -10.20
N PHE A 225 -1.53 -4.54 -9.24
CA PHE A 225 -1.91 -5.56 -8.27
C PHE A 225 -1.04 -5.52 -7.01
N GLY A 226 -1.63 -6.02 -5.93
CA GLY A 226 -0.97 -6.15 -4.65
C GLY A 226 -1.53 -7.30 -3.84
N ALA A 227 -0.71 -7.90 -2.98
CA ALA A 227 -1.14 -8.92 -2.03
C ALA A 227 -1.35 -8.29 -0.65
N PHE A 228 -2.35 -8.76 0.08
CA PHE A 228 -2.50 -8.47 1.51
C PHE A 228 -2.24 -9.73 2.32
N ALA A 229 -1.27 -9.66 3.24
CA ALA A 229 -0.92 -10.76 4.13
C ALA A 229 -0.38 -10.22 5.46
N GLY A 230 -0.79 -10.83 6.57
CA GLY A 230 -0.23 -10.50 7.89
C GLY A 230 -0.48 -9.05 8.33
N GLY A 231 -1.51 -8.40 7.78
CA GLY A 231 -1.87 -7.02 8.09
C GLY A 231 -1.21 -5.96 7.20
N TYR A 232 -0.39 -6.32 6.22
CA TYR A 232 0.31 -5.37 5.34
C TYR A 232 -0.05 -5.59 3.87
N ASN A 233 0.13 -4.54 3.08
CA ASN A 233 -0.10 -4.54 1.63
C ASN A 233 1.22 -4.52 0.87
N SER A 234 1.22 -5.12 -0.31
CA SER A 234 2.14 -4.78 -1.39
C SER A 234 1.41 -4.05 -2.51
N ASP A 235 2.17 -3.40 -3.38
CA ASP A 235 1.65 -2.71 -4.56
C ASP A 235 2.71 -2.69 -5.66
N MET A 236 2.31 -3.06 -6.88
CA MET A 236 3.14 -2.97 -8.06
C MET A 236 2.33 -3.02 -9.35
N THR A 237 2.89 -2.38 -10.36
CA THR A 237 2.35 -2.32 -11.71
C THR A 237 3.40 -2.75 -12.74
N ARG A 238 2.99 -3.56 -13.71
CA ARG A 238 3.76 -3.85 -14.93
C ARG A 238 2.86 -3.69 -16.15
N THR A 239 3.36 -2.98 -17.16
CA THR A 239 2.79 -3.05 -18.52
C THR A 239 3.56 -4.04 -19.38
N LEU A 240 2.83 -4.93 -20.04
CA LEU A 240 3.33 -5.97 -20.94
C LEU A 240 2.73 -5.79 -22.34
N PHE A 241 3.17 -6.63 -23.27
CA PHE A 241 2.57 -6.77 -24.60
C PHE A 241 1.99 -8.17 -24.76
N ALA A 242 0.77 -8.26 -25.26
CA ALA A 242 0.13 -9.54 -25.51
C ALA A 242 0.65 -10.18 -26.82
N GLY A 243 1.29 -11.36 -26.71
CA GLY A 243 1.66 -12.17 -27.87
C GLY A 243 0.46 -12.86 -28.55
N GLU A 244 0.68 -13.40 -29.75
CA GLU A 244 -0.36 -14.12 -30.54
C GLU A 244 -0.74 -15.49 -29.96
N THR A 245 0.18 -16.18 -29.26
CA THR A 245 -0.05 -17.51 -28.67
C THR A 245 0.70 -17.66 -27.36
N ALA A 246 0.17 -18.48 -26.43
CA ALA A 246 0.86 -18.83 -25.20
C ALA A 246 2.04 -19.75 -25.59
N THR A 247 3.25 -19.21 -25.65
CA THR A 247 4.44 -20.03 -25.82
C THR A 247 4.72 -20.72 -24.49
N SER A 248 4.47 -22.03 -24.41
CA SER A 248 4.95 -22.84 -23.29
C SER A 248 6.48 -22.65 -23.22
N PRO A 249 7.08 -22.35 -22.05
CA PRO A 249 8.53 -22.36 -21.92
C PRO A 249 9.01 -23.73 -22.38
N SER A 250 9.90 -23.77 -23.38
CA SER A 250 10.33 -25.02 -23.98
C SER A 250 10.88 -25.97 -22.91
N GLU A 251 10.43 -27.22 -22.87
CA GLU A 251 10.85 -28.30 -21.95
C GLU A 251 12.36 -28.69 -22.03
N ASN A 252 13.24 -27.85 -22.58
CA ASN A 252 14.60 -28.26 -22.97
C ASN A 252 15.75 -27.38 -22.44
N ASN A 253 15.70 -26.89 -21.19
CA ASN A 253 16.96 -26.51 -20.53
C ASN A 253 16.89 -26.56 -18.97
N PRO A 254 17.43 -27.59 -18.31
CA PRO A 254 17.48 -27.66 -16.84
C PRO A 254 18.46 -26.66 -16.18
N ASN A 255 19.12 -25.80 -16.97
CA ASN A 255 20.03 -24.75 -16.49
C ASN A 255 19.49 -23.32 -16.71
N SER A 256 18.21 -23.11 -17.00
CA SER A 256 17.66 -21.76 -17.15
C SER A 256 17.73 -20.99 -15.83
N THR A 257 18.43 -19.86 -15.84
CA THR A 257 18.59 -18.94 -14.71
C THR A 257 17.48 -17.88 -14.72
N SER A 258 17.30 -17.10 -13.65
CA SER A 258 16.33 -16.00 -13.61
C SER A 258 16.55 -14.94 -14.70
N SER A 259 17.74 -14.86 -15.31
CA SER A 259 17.99 -14.02 -16.49
C SER A 259 17.44 -14.58 -17.80
N ASP A 260 17.16 -15.88 -17.88
CA ASP A 260 16.57 -16.51 -19.07
C ASP A 260 15.04 -16.31 -19.12
N LEU A 261 14.40 -16.08 -17.97
CA LEU A 261 13.01 -15.62 -17.91
C LEU A 261 12.84 -14.27 -18.61
N ALA A 262 13.83 -13.38 -18.58
CA ALA A 262 13.79 -12.13 -19.36
C ALA A 262 13.74 -12.37 -20.88
N GLY A 263 14.16 -13.54 -21.37
CA GLY A 263 14.09 -13.93 -22.78
C GLY A 263 12.86 -14.77 -23.16
N ALA A 264 12.21 -15.43 -22.20
CA ALA A 264 11.02 -16.27 -22.44
C ALA A 264 9.69 -15.58 -22.05
N ILE A 265 9.71 -14.61 -21.13
CA ILE A 265 8.55 -13.83 -20.69
C ILE A 265 8.23 -12.66 -21.62
N VAL A 266 9.08 -12.42 -22.61
CA VAL A 266 8.75 -11.60 -23.77
C VAL A 266 8.25 -12.56 -24.85
N ALA A 267 7.03 -13.09 -24.69
CA ALA A 267 6.35 -13.83 -25.74
C ALA A 267 6.01 -12.84 -26.89
N GLY A 268 7.02 -12.54 -27.71
CA GLY A 268 6.93 -11.83 -28.98
C GLY A 268 6.79 -10.32 -28.89
N VAL A 269 7.79 -9.61 -28.34
CA VAL A 269 7.83 -8.14 -28.42
C VAL A 269 8.96 -7.72 -29.36
N GLU A 270 8.71 -7.88 -30.66
CA GLU A 270 8.98 -6.71 -31.49
C GLU A 270 7.89 -5.71 -31.11
N PHE A 271 8.26 -4.53 -30.64
CA PHE A 271 7.31 -3.43 -30.50
C PHE A 271 6.78 -3.12 -31.90
N ALA A 272 5.67 -3.75 -32.28
CA ALA A 272 5.08 -3.55 -33.60
C ALA A 272 4.61 -2.10 -33.76
N ASP A 273 4.24 -1.46 -32.64
CA ASP A 273 3.87 -0.06 -32.57
C ASP A 273 5.00 0.79 -31.96
N GLU A 274 5.54 1.71 -32.77
CA GLU A 274 6.64 2.60 -32.41
C GLU A 274 6.25 3.58 -31.29
N LYS A 275 4.99 4.02 -31.24
CA LYS A 275 4.48 4.92 -30.19
C LYS A 275 4.35 4.19 -28.86
N ALA A 276 3.92 2.92 -28.87
CA ALA A 276 3.86 2.09 -27.66
C ALA A 276 5.25 1.89 -27.05
N ARG A 277 6.27 1.66 -27.90
CA ARG A 277 7.67 1.61 -27.49
C ARG A 277 8.16 2.93 -26.91
N GLU A 278 7.85 4.02 -27.57
CA GLU A 278 8.22 5.37 -27.14
C GLU A 278 7.68 5.65 -25.73
N ILE A 279 6.37 5.53 -25.51
CA ILE A 279 5.77 5.81 -24.19
C ILE A 279 6.29 4.86 -23.12
N TYR A 280 6.53 3.58 -23.47
CA TYR A 280 7.09 2.62 -22.52
C TYR A 280 8.49 3.02 -22.06
N ASN A 281 9.38 3.37 -23.01
CA ASN A 281 10.75 3.78 -22.69
C ASN A 281 10.78 5.09 -21.89
N VAL A 282 9.89 6.05 -22.17
CA VAL A 282 9.77 7.29 -21.39
C VAL A 282 9.32 6.99 -19.95
N VAL A 283 8.30 6.14 -19.77
CA VAL A 283 7.85 5.75 -18.43
C VAL A 283 8.94 4.99 -17.68
N LEU A 284 9.66 4.08 -18.33
CA LEU A 284 10.77 3.36 -17.72
C LEU A 284 11.90 4.30 -17.30
N GLU A 285 12.28 5.27 -18.14
CA GLU A 285 13.29 6.27 -17.81
C GLU A 285 12.85 7.11 -16.61
N ALA A 286 11.60 7.57 -16.60
CA ALA A 286 11.01 8.32 -15.49
C ALA A 286 11.03 7.50 -14.20
N GLN A 287 10.59 6.24 -14.24
CA GLN A 287 10.53 5.36 -13.08
C GLN A 287 11.92 5.13 -12.48
N LEU A 288 12.93 4.85 -13.31
CA LEU A 288 14.31 4.68 -12.86
C LEU A 288 14.88 5.97 -12.23
N ALA A 289 14.51 7.15 -12.76
CA ALA A 289 14.90 8.43 -12.19
C ALA A 289 14.23 8.69 -10.83
N GLY A 290 12.95 8.36 -10.68
CA GLY A 290 12.22 8.44 -9.41
C GLY A 290 12.83 7.53 -8.34
N VAL A 291 13.13 6.27 -8.68
CA VAL A 291 13.81 5.34 -7.76
C VAL A 291 15.16 5.91 -7.32
N LYS A 292 15.96 6.44 -8.25
CA LYS A 292 17.25 7.06 -7.91
C LYS A 292 17.11 8.31 -7.03
N ALA A 293 16.02 9.06 -7.17
CA ALA A 293 15.76 10.26 -6.37
C ALA A 293 15.22 9.94 -4.96
N ALA A 294 14.66 8.74 -4.75
CA ALA A 294 14.06 8.31 -3.50
C ALA A 294 15.11 7.88 -2.45
N VAL A 295 15.96 8.82 -2.02
CA VAL A 295 17.01 8.64 -1.01
C VAL A 295 16.65 9.38 0.30
N PRO A 296 17.19 8.97 1.46
CA PRO A 296 16.95 9.67 2.72
C PRO A 296 17.33 11.16 2.62
N GLY A 297 16.47 12.02 3.16
CA GLY A 297 16.60 13.49 3.13
C GLY A 297 16.02 14.16 1.88
N ALA A 298 15.68 13.42 0.83
CA ALA A 298 15.05 13.95 -0.36
C ALA A 298 13.65 14.50 -0.05
N ASP A 299 13.32 15.66 -0.61
CA ASP A 299 11.96 16.18 -0.56
C ASP A 299 11.04 15.33 -1.46
N VAL A 300 9.87 14.95 -0.97
CA VAL A 300 8.94 14.09 -1.73
C VAL A 300 8.48 14.73 -3.05
N VAL A 301 8.45 16.06 -3.11
CA VAL A 301 8.18 16.84 -4.34
C VAL A 301 9.31 16.72 -5.37
N ALA A 302 10.56 16.55 -4.91
CA ALA A 302 11.71 16.38 -5.80
C ALA A 302 11.71 14.97 -6.41
N VAL A 303 11.20 13.97 -5.70
CA VAL A 303 10.98 12.62 -6.25
C VAL A 303 9.92 12.64 -7.34
N ASP A 304 8.80 13.35 -7.13
CA ASP A 304 7.78 13.53 -8.19
C ASP A 304 8.34 14.25 -9.40
N ALA A 305 9.08 15.34 -9.19
CA ALA A 305 9.71 16.09 -10.27
C ALA A 305 10.69 15.24 -11.09
N ALA A 306 11.45 14.34 -10.45
CA ALA A 306 12.39 13.46 -11.13
C ALA A 306 11.72 12.56 -12.19
N CYS A 307 10.51 12.06 -11.91
CA CYS A 307 9.71 11.32 -12.88
C CYS A 307 9.03 12.26 -13.88
N ARG A 308 8.38 13.29 -13.36
CA ARG A 308 7.48 14.15 -14.12
C ARG A 308 8.21 14.99 -15.16
N ASP A 309 9.38 15.53 -14.83
CA ASP A 309 10.16 16.36 -15.74
C ASP A 309 10.60 15.58 -16.99
N ILE A 310 10.88 14.28 -16.86
CA ILE A 310 11.21 13.40 -17.99
C ILE A 310 10.01 13.23 -18.92
N ILE A 311 8.84 12.94 -18.34
CA ILE A 311 7.59 12.77 -19.11
C ILE A 311 7.16 14.09 -19.77
N GLU A 312 7.26 15.21 -19.07
CA GLU A 312 6.94 16.55 -19.61
C GLU A 312 7.89 16.93 -20.75
N LYS A 313 9.20 16.68 -20.60
CA LYS A 313 10.20 16.93 -21.64
C LYS A 313 10.00 16.06 -22.89
N ALA A 314 9.49 14.84 -22.71
CA ALA A 314 9.10 13.95 -23.81
C ALA A 314 7.79 14.38 -24.51
N GLY A 315 7.10 15.42 -24.03
CA GLY A 315 5.87 15.92 -24.62
C GLY A 315 4.59 15.25 -24.11
N TYR A 316 4.67 14.42 -23.07
CA TYR A 316 3.55 13.66 -22.51
C TYR A 316 3.05 14.19 -21.16
N GLY A 317 3.41 15.43 -20.79
CA GLY A 317 3.06 16.04 -19.50
C GLY A 317 1.57 16.04 -19.18
N GLU A 318 0.72 16.33 -20.17
CA GLU A 318 -0.75 16.31 -20.01
C GLU A 318 -1.31 14.89 -19.84
N HIS A 319 -0.52 13.87 -20.18
CA HIS A 319 -0.88 12.45 -20.08
C HIS A 319 -0.40 11.78 -18.78
N PHE A 320 0.33 12.49 -17.91
CA PHE A 320 0.68 12.01 -16.57
C PHE A 320 -0.14 12.71 -15.49
N VAL A 321 -1.29 12.11 -15.17
CA VAL A 321 -2.41 12.76 -14.49
C VAL A 321 -2.50 12.50 -12.98
N HIS A 322 -1.63 11.68 -12.41
CA HIS A 322 -1.61 11.35 -10.98
C HIS A 322 -0.24 11.68 -10.35
N SER A 323 -0.11 11.42 -9.04
CA SER A 323 1.15 11.52 -8.30
C SER A 323 2.15 10.45 -8.75
N THR A 324 3.43 10.68 -8.48
CA THR A 324 4.49 9.68 -8.71
C THR A 324 4.44 8.51 -7.73
N GLY A 325 3.86 8.70 -6.55
CA GLY A 325 3.55 7.58 -5.66
C GLY A 325 3.21 7.98 -4.24
N HIS A 326 3.07 6.98 -3.39
CA HIS A 326 2.60 7.07 -2.01
C HIS A 326 3.30 6.06 -1.10
N GLY A 327 3.21 6.26 0.21
CA GLY A 327 3.62 5.27 1.19
C GLY A 327 2.66 4.10 1.18
N ILE A 328 3.17 2.96 1.66
CA ILE A 328 2.41 1.72 1.77
C ILE A 328 2.77 0.98 3.06
N GLY A 329 1.75 0.41 3.70
CA GLY A 329 1.87 -0.24 5.00
C GLY A 329 0.65 -1.10 5.27
N ILE A 330 -0.01 -0.82 6.39
CA ILE A 330 -1.30 -1.45 6.70
C ILE A 330 -2.40 -0.94 5.75
N GLU A 331 -2.25 0.28 5.26
CA GLU A 331 -3.05 0.81 4.17
C GLU A 331 -2.26 0.79 2.87
N VAL A 332 -2.96 0.60 1.74
CA VAL A 332 -2.36 0.66 0.40
C VAL A 332 -1.83 2.07 0.14
N HIS A 333 -2.64 3.08 0.46
CA HIS A 333 -2.27 4.49 0.32
C HIS A 333 -2.11 5.11 1.71
N GLU A 334 -0.86 5.38 2.11
CA GLU A 334 -0.53 6.15 3.30
C GLU A 334 0.59 7.16 3.01
N ALA A 335 0.92 8.02 3.98
CA ALA A 335 2.05 8.93 3.84
C ALA A 335 3.39 8.16 3.83
N PRO A 336 4.43 8.70 3.16
CA PRO A 336 4.50 10.00 2.47
C PRO A 336 3.89 9.99 1.06
N PHE A 337 3.64 11.16 0.46
CA PHE A 337 3.11 11.27 -0.91
C PHE A 337 4.09 12.00 -1.84
N ALA A 338 4.63 11.30 -2.84
CA ALA A 338 5.46 11.88 -3.90
C ALA A 338 4.54 12.49 -4.98
N ALA A 339 4.17 13.75 -4.76
CA ALA A 339 3.28 14.50 -5.64
C ALA A 339 3.76 15.95 -5.78
N ARG A 340 3.25 16.68 -6.79
CA ARG A 340 3.50 18.14 -6.97
C ARG A 340 3.24 18.97 -5.71
N THR A 341 2.28 18.54 -4.88
CA THR A 341 1.91 19.19 -3.62
C THR A 341 2.33 18.40 -2.37
N GLY A 342 3.20 17.40 -2.55
CA GLY A 342 3.72 16.59 -1.46
C GLY A 342 4.44 17.44 -0.40
N LYS A 343 4.49 16.94 0.83
CA LYS A 343 5.15 17.62 1.94
C LYS A 343 6.05 16.64 2.70
N GLY A 344 7.15 17.16 3.23
CA GLY A 344 8.08 16.38 4.03
C GLY A 344 9.25 15.82 3.24
N LYS A 345 10.11 15.12 3.96
CA LYS A 345 11.33 14.50 3.46
C LYS A 345 11.28 13.01 3.72
N LEU A 346 11.89 12.25 2.82
CA LEU A 346 12.08 10.82 3.02
C LEU A 346 13.07 10.57 4.17
N ALA A 347 12.80 9.54 4.95
CA ALA A 347 13.65 9.07 6.03
C ALA A 347 13.79 7.54 5.96
N ALA A 348 14.89 7.01 6.50
CA ALA A 348 15.08 5.57 6.57
C ALA A 348 13.93 4.90 7.33
N GLY A 349 13.50 3.75 6.81
CA GLY A 349 12.33 3.02 7.31
C GLY A 349 11.01 3.48 6.70
N MET A 350 10.94 4.55 5.91
CA MET A 350 9.75 4.85 5.10
C MET A 350 9.60 3.86 3.94
N THR A 351 8.37 3.73 3.44
CA THR A 351 8.09 3.09 2.14
C THR A 351 7.59 4.13 1.16
N LEU A 352 7.78 3.86 -0.13
CA LEU A 352 7.28 4.72 -1.20
C LEU A 352 7.11 3.91 -2.50
N THR A 353 5.94 3.99 -3.14
CA THR A 353 5.74 3.54 -4.52
C THR A 353 6.36 4.56 -5.49
N ILE A 354 6.93 4.08 -6.60
CA ILE A 354 7.39 4.92 -7.71
C ILE A 354 6.72 4.39 -8.98
N GLU A 355 5.61 5.03 -9.36
CA GLU A 355 4.61 4.55 -10.31
C GLU A 355 4.28 5.56 -11.44
N PRO A 356 5.25 6.21 -12.11
CA PRO A 356 4.90 7.12 -13.19
C PRO A 356 4.13 6.40 -14.32
N GLY A 357 3.26 7.15 -15.00
CA GLY A 357 2.48 6.61 -16.11
C GLY A 357 2.13 7.64 -17.18
N ILE A 358 1.97 7.16 -18.40
CA ILE A 358 1.50 7.94 -19.56
C ILE A 358 0.22 7.28 -20.07
N TYR A 359 -0.86 8.05 -20.17
CA TYR A 359 -2.17 7.58 -20.61
C TYR A 359 -2.67 8.39 -21.79
N VAL A 360 -2.58 7.81 -22.99
CA VAL A 360 -2.99 8.46 -24.24
C VAL A 360 -4.39 7.99 -24.62
N PRO A 361 -5.43 8.85 -24.53
CA PRO A 361 -6.81 8.47 -24.84
C PRO A 361 -6.93 7.80 -26.21
N GLU A 362 -7.78 6.77 -26.28
CA GLU A 362 -8.05 5.96 -27.48
C GLU A 362 -6.85 5.18 -28.05
N PHE A 363 -5.65 5.33 -27.50
CA PHE A 363 -4.46 4.57 -27.89
C PHE A 363 -4.13 3.49 -26.86
N GLY A 364 -3.82 3.91 -25.64
CA GLY A 364 -3.33 3.04 -24.58
C GLY A 364 -2.49 3.80 -23.57
N GLY A 365 -1.95 3.10 -22.59
CA GLY A 365 -1.13 3.69 -21.55
C GLY A 365 -0.18 2.68 -20.93
N VAL A 366 0.87 3.23 -20.32
CA VAL A 366 1.91 2.49 -19.62
C VAL A 366 2.02 3.03 -18.21
N ARG A 367 2.08 2.13 -17.24
CA ARG A 367 2.50 2.42 -15.86
C ARG A 367 3.51 1.36 -15.45
N ILE A 368 4.58 1.78 -14.79
CA ILE A 368 5.60 0.88 -14.24
C ILE A 368 5.81 1.33 -12.81
N GLU A 369 5.70 0.39 -11.88
CA GLU A 369 5.74 0.70 -10.46
C GLU A 369 6.60 -0.25 -9.68
N ASP A 370 7.40 0.29 -8.78
CA ASP A 370 8.02 -0.49 -7.72
C ASP A 370 7.69 0.11 -6.36
N THR A 371 7.48 -0.76 -5.36
CA THR A 371 7.50 -0.36 -3.95
C THR A 371 8.92 -0.38 -3.43
N LEU A 372 9.31 0.70 -2.76
CA LEU A 372 10.62 0.90 -2.16
C LEU A 372 10.55 0.87 -0.64
N ILE A 373 11.61 0.35 0.00
CA ILE A 373 11.99 0.69 1.38
C ILE A 373 13.11 1.72 1.30
N ILE A 374 12.91 2.88 1.92
CA ILE A 374 13.96 3.89 2.06
C ILE A 374 14.95 3.38 3.12
N THR A 375 16.21 3.17 2.72
CA THR A 375 17.28 2.77 3.65
C THR A 375 18.10 4.00 4.08
N ASP A 376 19.14 3.79 4.88
CA ASP A 376 20.12 4.83 5.21
C ASP A 376 20.99 5.26 4.01
N THR A 377 20.92 4.53 2.88
CA THR A 377 21.71 4.78 1.67
C THR A 377 20.84 4.77 0.42
N GLU A 378 20.96 3.75 -0.44
CA GLU A 378 20.12 3.57 -1.62
C GLU A 378 18.80 2.89 -1.23
N PRO A 379 17.67 3.24 -1.87
CA PRO A 379 16.42 2.55 -1.61
C PRO A 379 16.49 1.08 -2.04
N GLU A 380 15.82 0.22 -1.29
CA GLU A 380 15.63 -1.18 -1.63
C GLU A 380 14.31 -1.36 -2.38
N ILE A 381 14.36 -1.92 -3.59
CA ILE A 381 13.15 -2.34 -4.32
C ILE A 381 12.70 -3.69 -3.76
N ILE A 382 11.49 -3.77 -3.22
CA ILE A 382 10.95 -5.03 -2.67
C ILE A 382 10.02 -5.77 -3.65
N THR A 383 9.66 -5.13 -4.76
CA THR A 383 8.80 -5.68 -5.83
C THR A 383 9.59 -5.95 -7.10
N GLN A 384 10.76 -6.58 -6.95
CA GLN A 384 11.73 -6.71 -8.04
C GLN A 384 11.25 -7.68 -9.13
N LEU A 385 10.63 -7.13 -10.17
CA LEU A 385 10.31 -7.85 -11.42
C LEU A 385 11.04 -7.22 -12.60
N PRO A 386 11.35 -7.99 -13.66
CA PRO A 386 11.92 -7.47 -14.90
C PRO A 386 11.11 -6.29 -15.45
N LYS A 387 11.83 -5.26 -15.91
CA LYS A 387 11.31 -4.11 -16.64
C LYS A 387 11.99 -4.08 -18.00
N PRO A 388 11.51 -4.88 -18.98
CA PRO A 388 12.22 -5.10 -20.25
C PRO A 388 12.46 -3.75 -20.94
N ARG A 389 13.69 -3.50 -21.39
CA ARG A 389 13.95 -2.34 -22.25
C ARG A 389 13.43 -2.63 -23.65
N ALA A 390 12.80 -1.61 -24.22
CA ALA A 390 12.09 -1.69 -25.48
C ALA A 390 12.91 -1.29 -26.70
#